data_AF-A0A927Z8Z9-F1
#
_entry.id   AF-A0A927Z8Z9-F1
#
_cell.length_a   1.000
_cell.length_b   1.000
_cell.length_c   1.000
_cell.angle_alpha   90.00
_cell.angle_beta   90.00
_cell.angle_gamma   90.00
#
_symmetry.space_group_name_H-M   'P 1'
#
loop_
_entity.id
_entity.type
_entity.pdbx_description
1 polymer ?
#
loop_
_entity_poly.entity_id
_entity_poly.type
_entity_poly.pdbx_seq_one_letter_code
_entity_poly.pdbx_strand_id
1 'polypeptide(L)'
;MKQPYYMAYEKRYQAVFSAGAERWGHSSDDEVLYNTLKGWVEENGLIGKKVIEYACGEGACGVILSELGCIYHGVDISPSAIEKSAKLLKKYPNAKVEVFDMVKE
;
A
#
# COMPACT_ATOMS: atom_id res chain seq x y z
N MET A 1 -27.10 -8.38 9.24
CA MET A 1 -25.81 -9.12 9.23
C MET A 1 -24.78 -8.35 10.03
N LYS A 2 -23.92 -9.02 10.81
CA LYS A 2 -22.73 -8.38 11.38
C LYS A 2 -21.78 -8.01 10.23
N GLN A 3 -21.20 -6.81 10.26
CA GLN A 3 -20.11 -6.48 9.34
C GLN A 3 -18.94 -7.45 9.58
N PRO A 4 -18.25 -7.91 8.52
CA PRO A 4 -17.02 -8.68 8.68
C PRO A 4 -16.00 -7.92 9.52
N TYR A 5 -15.25 -8.62 10.38
CA TYR A 5 -14.38 -7.96 11.36
C TYR A 5 -13.31 -7.07 10.70
N TYR A 6 -12.83 -7.45 9.51
CA TYR A 6 -11.79 -6.73 8.78
C TYR A 6 -12.27 -5.36 8.24
N MET A 7 -13.59 -5.14 8.14
CA MET A 7 -14.14 -3.80 7.81
C MET A 7 -13.89 -2.77 8.91
N ALA A 8 -13.46 -3.20 10.11
CA ALA A 8 -13.04 -2.29 11.16
C ALA A 8 -11.76 -1.51 10.81
N TYR A 9 -10.95 -1.97 9.86
CA TYR A 9 -9.72 -1.27 9.44
C TYR A 9 -10.02 0.09 8.80
N GLU A 10 -11.05 0.20 7.97
CA GLU A 10 -11.47 1.49 7.40
C GLU A 10 -11.75 2.52 8.49
N LYS A 11 -12.47 2.12 9.56
CA LYS A 11 -12.75 3.01 10.70
C LYS A 11 -11.47 3.46 11.41
N ARG A 12 -10.44 2.61 11.46
CA ARG A 12 -9.14 2.96 12.07
C ARG A 12 -8.38 3.97 11.21
N TYR A 13 -8.33 3.77 9.89
CA TYR A 13 -7.74 4.75 8.97
C TYR A 13 -8.44 6.11 9.07
N GLN A 14 -9.77 6.12 9.02
CA GLN A 14 -10.57 7.35 9.16
C GLN A 14 -10.28 8.07 10.49
N ALA A 15 -10.19 7.33 11.60
CA ALA A 15 -9.89 7.92 12.91
C ALA A 15 -8.49 8.56 12.96
N VAL A 16 -7.47 7.89 12.39
CA VAL A 16 -6.10 8.42 12.32
C VAL A 16 -6.07 9.70 11.48
N PHE A 17 -6.69 9.71 10.31
CA PHE A 17 -6.70 10.90 9.43
C PHE A 17 -7.52 12.05 10.02
N SER A 18 -8.64 11.76 10.69
CA SER A 18 -9.45 12.78 11.36
C SER A 18 -8.73 13.42 12.55
N ALA A 19 -7.83 12.68 13.19
CA ALA A 19 -6.95 13.20 14.24
C ALA A 19 -5.79 14.06 13.69
N GLY A 20 -5.70 14.24 12.36
CA GLY A 20 -4.66 15.05 11.71
C GLY A 20 -3.33 14.33 11.53
N ALA A 21 -3.25 13.04 11.88
CA ALA A 21 -2.06 12.25 11.61
C ALA A 21 -1.93 11.99 10.11
N GLU A 22 -0.71 12.09 9.59
CA GLU A 22 -0.47 11.85 8.18
C GLU A 22 -0.73 10.37 7.83
N ARG A 23 -0.34 9.44 8.70
CA ARG A 23 -0.39 8.01 8.41
C ARG A 23 -0.61 7.17 9.65
N TRP A 24 -1.12 5.95 9.46
CA TRP A 24 -1.22 4.95 10.52
C TRP A 24 -0.04 3.96 10.48
N GLY A 25 0.39 3.57 9.28
CA GLY A 25 1.44 2.59 9.06
C GLY A 25 2.86 3.18 9.08
N HIS A 26 3.69 2.73 8.14
CA HIS A 26 5.12 3.05 8.10
C HIS A 26 5.41 4.52 7.76
N SER A 27 6.39 5.10 8.46
CA SER A 27 6.96 6.39 8.11
C SER A 27 7.74 6.33 6.79
N SER A 28 7.97 7.48 6.16
CA SER A 28 8.62 7.54 4.84
C SER A 28 10.13 7.31 4.91
N ASP A 29 10.67 7.36 6.11
CA ASP A 29 12.07 7.15 6.48
C ASP A 29 12.30 5.80 7.17
N ASP A 30 11.38 4.84 7.00
CA ASP A 30 11.57 3.47 7.50
C ASP A 30 12.68 2.76 6.70
N GLU A 31 13.92 2.92 7.16
CA GLU A 31 15.11 2.34 6.52
C GLU A 31 15.08 0.81 6.53
N VAL A 32 14.45 0.19 7.53
CA VAL A 32 14.35 -1.27 7.61
C VAL A 32 13.46 -1.79 6.49
N LEU A 33 12.30 -1.14 6.29
CA LEU A 33 11.40 -1.49 5.20
C LEU A 33 12.06 -1.26 3.84
N TYR A 34 12.71 -0.11 3.64
CA TYR A 34 13.40 0.20 2.38
C TYR A 34 14.48 -0.83 2.05
N ASN A 35 15.39 -1.11 2.99
CA ASN A 35 16.49 -2.05 2.75
C ASN A 35 15.99 -3.49 2.52
N THR A 36 14.92 -3.89 3.22
CA THR A 36 14.31 -5.21 3.03
C THR A 36 13.72 -5.34 1.62
N LEU A 37 12.93 -4.36 1.16
CA LEU A 37 12.34 -4.39 -0.18
C LEU A 37 13.38 -4.25 -1.28
N LYS A 38 14.41 -3.42 -1.07
CA LYS A 38 15.52 -3.29 -2.01
C LYS A 38 16.26 -4.62 -2.20
N GLY A 39 16.65 -5.28 -1.10
CA GLY A 39 17.30 -6.59 -1.17
C GLY A 39 16.42 -7.62 -1.88
N TRP A 40 15.12 -7.68 -1.53
CA TRP A 40 14.17 -8.58 -2.18
C TRP A 40 14.06 -8.33 -3.69
N VAL A 41 14.00 -7.07 -4.14
CA VAL A 41 13.94 -6.70 -5.56
C VAL A 41 15.22 -7.09 -6.31
N GLU A 42 16.38 -6.84 -5.72
CA GLU A 42 17.69 -7.15 -6.31
C GLU A 42 17.92 -8.65 -6.43
N GLU A 43 17.70 -9.40 -5.34
CA GLU A 43 17.89 -10.85 -5.29
C GLU A 43 16.98 -11.62 -6.25
N ASN A 44 15.80 -11.09 -6.54
CA ASN A 44 14.80 -11.74 -7.39
C ASN A 44 14.67 -11.11 -8.79
N GLY A 45 15.48 -10.09 -9.12
CA GLY A 45 15.46 -9.44 -10.43
C GLY A 45 14.10 -8.85 -10.80
N LEU A 46 13.46 -8.14 -9.87
CA LEU A 46 12.06 -7.68 -10.00
C LEU A 46 11.89 -6.35 -10.74
N ILE A 47 12.98 -5.68 -11.12
CA ILE A 47 12.92 -4.45 -11.90
C ILE A 47 12.18 -4.71 -13.23
N GLY A 48 11.16 -3.90 -13.51
CA GLY A 48 10.28 -4.05 -14.68
C GLY A 48 9.32 -5.23 -14.61
N LYS A 49 9.25 -5.96 -13.49
CA LYS A 49 8.30 -7.07 -13.27
C LYS A 49 7.04 -6.57 -12.56
N LYS A 50 5.94 -7.33 -12.72
CA LYS A 50 4.67 -7.04 -12.05
C LYS A 50 4.73 -7.58 -10.62
N VAL A 51 4.43 -6.72 -9.65
CA VAL A 51 4.31 -7.07 -8.24
C VAL A 51 2.93 -6.67 -7.76
N ILE A 52 2.23 -7.61 -7.10
CA ILE A 52 0.97 -7.33 -6.43
C ILE A 52 1.17 -7.35 -4.92
N GLU A 53 0.65 -6.34 -4.24
CA GLU A 53 0.62 -6.24 -2.78
C GLU A 53 -0.83 -6.34 -2.29
N TYR A 54 -1.12 -7.39 -1.53
CA TYR A 54 -2.40 -7.56 -0.84
C TYR A 54 -2.36 -6.85 0.52
N ALA A 55 -3.46 -6.19 0.87
CA ALA A 55 -3.55 -5.35 2.06
C ALA A 55 -2.50 -4.22 2.06
N CYS A 56 -2.39 -3.51 0.93
CA CYS A 56 -1.33 -2.51 0.74
C CYS A 56 -1.47 -1.25 1.61
N GLY A 57 -2.59 -1.10 2.31
CA GLY A 57 -2.88 0.03 3.17
C GLY A 57 -2.63 1.36 2.46
N GLU A 58 -1.79 2.19 3.08
CA GLU A 58 -1.48 3.55 2.64
C GLU A 58 -0.41 3.62 1.55
N GLY A 59 0.14 2.48 1.10
CA GLY A 59 1.03 2.40 -0.05
C GLY A 59 2.53 2.61 0.24
N ALA A 60 2.98 2.42 1.48
CA ALA A 60 4.39 2.60 1.84
C ALA A 60 5.32 1.70 1.02
N CYS A 61 5.04 0.38 0.99
CA CYS A 61 5.77 -0.57 0.15
C CYS A 61 5.60 -0.24 -1.33
N GLY A 62 4.39 0.10 -1.77
CA GLY A 62 4.12 0.49 -3.14
C GLY A 62 4.99 1.64 -3.65
N VAL A 63 5.24 2.67 -2.83
CA VAL A 63 6.14 3.77 -3.19
C VAL A 63 7.55 3.24 -3.41
N ILE A 64 8.08 2.48 -2.46
CA ILE A 64 9.44 1.91 -2.53
C ILE A 64 9.59 0.99 -3.75
N LEU A 65 8.65 0.06 -3.95
CA LEU A 65 8.67 -0.87 -5.08
C LEU A 65 8.58 -0.13 -6.43
N SER A 66 7.80 0.95 -6.50
CA SER A 66 7.72 1.79 -7.70
C SER A 66 9.01 2.57 -7.96
N GLU A 67 9.66 3.09 -6.91
CA GLU A 67 10.98 3.76 -6.99
C GLU A 67 12.08 2.82 -7.46
N LEU A 68 12.04 1.56 -7.01
CA LEU A 68 12.95 0.50 -7.43
C LEU A 68 12.65 -0.01 -8.85
N GLY A 69 11.60 0.50 -9.51
CA GLY A 69 11.29 0.20 -10.91
C GLY A 69 10.39 -1.00 -11.14
N CYS A 70 9.69 -1.50 -10.11
CA CYS A 70 8.65 -2.52 -10.29
C CYS A 70 7.40 -1.93 -10.96
N ILE A 71 6.63 -2.77 -11.64
CA ILE A 71 5.27 -2.48 -12.11
C ILE A 71 4.33 -2.86 -10.97
N TYR A 72 3.92 -1.89 -10.16
CA TYR A 72 3.26 -2.12 -8.88
C TYR A 72 1.73 -2.14 -9.00
N HIS A 73 1.11 -3.09 -8.30
CA HIS A 73 -0.33 -3.16 -8.09
C HIS A 73 -0.64 -3.38 -6.61
N GLY A 74 -1.23 -2.39 -5.93
CA GLY A 74 -1.68 -2.54 -4.55
C GLY A 74 -3.19 -2.72 -4.46
N VAL A 75 -3.64 -3.60 -3.58
CA VAL A 75 -5.06 -3.72 -3.26
C VAL A 75 -5.30 -3.68 -1.75
N ASP A 76 -6.38 -3.03 -1.34
CA ASP A 76 -6.81 -2.97 0.05
C ASP A 76 -8.33 -2.86 0.13
N ILE A 77 -8.92 -3.34 1.22
CA ILE A 77 -10.37 -3.23 1.45
C ILE A 77 -10.77 -1.80 1.83
N SER A 78 -9.85 -1.01 2.38
CA SER A 78 -10.06 0.31 2.97
C SER A 78 -10.06 1.42 1.91
N PRO A 79 -11.22 2.06 1.60
CA PRO A 79 -11.24 3.19 0.68
C PRO A 79 -10.37 4.35 1.15
N SER A 80 -10.31 4.63 2.45
CA SER A 80 -9.48 5.71 2.98
C SER A 80 -7.99 5.46 2.75
N ALA A 81 -7.54 4.22 2.93
CA ALA A 81 -6.15 3.85 2.68
C ALA A 81 -5.81 3.91 1.19
N ILE A 82 -6.71 3.41 0.33
CA ILE A 82 -6.54 3.48 -1.13
C ILE A 82 -6.51 4.91 -1.65
N GLU A 83 -7.35 5.81 -1.13
CA GLU A 83 -7.30 7.23 -1.53
C GLU A 83 -5.94 7.86 -1.20
N LYS A 84 -5.40 7.57 -0.02
CA LYS A 84 -4.06 8.01 0.40
C LYS A 84 -2.98 7.44 -0.51
N SER A 85 -3.02 6.13 -0.72
CA SER A 85 -2.06 5.39 -1.56
C SER A 85 -2.06 5.90 -3.00
N ALA A 86 -3.24 6.14 -3.58
CA ALA A 86 -3.39 6.68 -4.93
C ALA A 86 -2.75 8.08 -5.07
N LYS A 87 -2.88 8.94 -4.06
CA LYS A 87 -2.24 10.26 -4.05
C LYS A 87 -0.71 10.15 -4.03
N LEU A 88 -0.16 9.26 -3.20
CA LEU A 88 1.30 9.03 -3.10
C LEU A 88 1.88 8.43 -4.37
N LEU A 89 1.15 7.49 -4.98
CA LEU A 89 1.61 6.74 -6.14
C LEU A 89 1.39 7.44 -7.48
N LYS A 90 0.64 8.55 -7.50
CA LYS A 90 0.31 9.31 -8.72
C LYS A 90 1.52 9.68 -9.59
N LYS A 91 2.71 9.86 -8.98
CA LYS A 91 3.96 10.18 -9.69
C LYS A 91 4.61 8.98 -10.40
N TYR A 92 4.16 7.75 -10.12
CA TYR A 92 4.68 6.53 -10.76
C TYR A 92 3.67 6.00 -11.78
N PRO A 93 3.94 6.14 -13.10
CA PRO A 93 2.97 5.76 -14.13
C PRO A 93 2.70 4.26 -14.21
N ASN A 94 3.60 3.44 -13.66
CA ASN A 94 3.50 1.98 -13.63
C ASN A 94 2.91 1.44 -12.32
N ALA A 95 2.41 2.33 -11.45
CA ALA A 95 1.75 1.96 -10.20
C ALA A 95 0.24 2.12 -10.33
N LYS A 96 -0.51 1.13 -9.86
CA LYS A 96 -1.96 1.26 -9.66
C LYS A 96 -2.38 0.74 -8.30
N VAL A 97 -3.46 1.30 -7.78
CA VAL A 97 -4.10 0.83 -6.55
C VAL A 97 -5.61 0.81 -6.69
N GLU A 98 -6.27 -0.18 -6.07
CA GLU A 98 -7.73 -0.29 -6.11
C GLU A 98 -8.31 -0.89 -4.82
N VAL A 99 -9.57 -0.52 -4.55
CA VAL A 99 -10.32 -1.11 -3.44
C VAL A 99 -10.74 -2.53 -3.82
N PHE A 100 -10.44 -3.51 -2.98
CA PHE A 100 -10.69 -4.91 -3.29
C PHE A 100 -11.00 -5.73 -2.02
N ASP A 101 -12.08 -6.49 -2.04
CA ASP A 101 -12.47 -7.39 -0.95
C ASP A 101 -11.84 -8.77 -1.13
N MET A 102 -10.59 -8.90 -0.68
CA MET A 102 -9.76 -10.11 -0.79
C MET A 102 -10.40 -11.38 -0.20
N VAL A 103 -11.44 -11.25 0.64
CA VAL A 103 -12.10 -12.37 1.31
C VAL A 103 -13.27 -12.92 0.50
N LYS A 104 -13.78 -12.16 -0.48
CA LYS A 104 -14.98 -12.51 -1.26
C LYS A 104 -14.71 -12.88 -2.72
N GLU A 105 -13.45 -13.01 -3.09
CA GLU A 105 -13.02 -13.62 -4.35
C GLU A 105 -13.29 -15.13 -4.38
#